data_AF-A0A845GBV5-F1
#
_entry.id   AF-A0A845GBV5-F1
#
_cell.length_a   1.000
_cell.length_b   1.000
_cell.length_c   1.000
_cell.angle_alpha   90.00
_cell.angle_beta   90.00
_cell.angle_gamma   90.00
#
_symmetry.space_group_name_H-M   'P 1'
#
loop_
_entity.id
_entity.type
_entity.pdbx_description
1 polymer ?
#
loop_
_entity_poly.entity_id
_entity_poly.type
_entity_poly.pdbx_seq_one_letter_code
_entity_poly.pdbx_strand_id
1 'polypeptide(L)'
;MTRSTTVCALAAAVLAGALAGGVTAQNLPVAMEAMRGHHWHGGECCGWTWDWVQQSGPSFSGTFRNPNGQQLQEPNIIISISGNQVQIVRAGGSAAGGCTYNGTIRVGSAEGTYACAGKPAGAWAATIYQTAPTR
;
A
#
# COMPACT_ATOMS: atom_id res chain seq x y z
N MET A 1 -5.74 31.24 62.46
CA MET A 1 -7.00 30.59 62.88
C MET A 1 -7.98 30.71 61.73
N THR A 2 -8.43 29.57 61.15
CA THR A 2 -9.75 29.33 60.49
C THR A 2 -10.25 30.32 59.40
N ARG A 3 -10.73 29.94 58.22
CA ARG A 3 -11.41 28.71 57.78
C ARG A 3 -11.61 28.76 56.25
N SER A 4 -11.49 27.60 55.59
CA SER A 4 -12.06 27.32 54.26
C SER A 4 -13.57 27.56 54.26
N THR A 5 -14.12 27.97 53.11
CA THR A 5 -15.48 27.58 52.71
C THR A 5 -15.59 27.47 51.19
N THR A 6 -15.72 26.22 50.76
CA THR A 6 -16.15 25.79 49.43
C THR A 6 -17.59 26.26 49.19
N VAL A 7 -17.88 26.80 48.01
CA VAL A 7 -19.25 26.95 47.52
C VAL A 7 -19.34 26.30 46.14
N CYS A 8 -20.04 25.17 46.09
CA CYS A 8 -20.60 24.62 44.87
C CYS A 8 -21.80 25.48 44.46
N ALA A 9 -21.86 25.88 43.20
CA ALA A 9 -23.11 26.21 42.54
C ALA A 9 -23.05 25.70 41.09
N LEU A 10 -23.97 24.77 40.80
CA LEU A 10 -24.24 24.20 39.48
C LEU A 10 -24.77 25.28 38.54
N ALA A 11 -24.27 25.30 37.31
CA ALA A 11 -24.98 25.85 36.17
C ALA A 11 -24.81 24.91 34.98
N ALA A 12 -25.87 24.15 34.69
CA ALA A 12 -26.03 23.40 33.46
C ALA A 12 -26.58 24.34 32.38
N ALA A 13 -25.96 24.35 31.19
CA ALA A 13 -26.54 24.95 29.99
C ALA A 13 -26.14 24.13 28.74
N VAL A 14 -27.04 23.20 28.42
CA VAL A 14 -27.52 22.74 27.10
C VAL A 14 -26.55 22.80 25.90
N LEU A 15 -26.22 21.61 25.40
CA LEU A 15 -25.63 21.35 24.09
C LEU A 15 -26.52 21.87 22.94
N ALA A 16 -25.92 22.59 21.99
CA ALA A 16 -26.44 22.70 20.64
C ALA A 16 -25.31 22.86 19.62
N GLY A 17 -25.05 21.77 18.88
CA GLY A 17 -24.74 21.82 17.45
C GLY A 17 -23.34 22.28 17.02
N ALA A 18 -22.31 21.48 17.31
CA ALA A 18 -21.07 21.51 16.54
C ALA A 18 -20.81 20.14 15.91
N LEU A 19 -21.38 19.91 14.72
CA LEU A 19 -20.91 18.86 13.80
C LEU A 19 -20.95 19.41 12.37
N ALA A 20 -20.21 20.48 12.12
CA ALA A 20 -19.70 20.74 10.79
C ALA A 20 -18.59 19.71 10.55
N GLY A 21 -18.92 18.62 9.86
CA GLY A 21 -17.98 17.58 9.44
C GLY A 21 -16.91 18.17 8.53
N GLY A 22 -15.84 18.68 9.13
CA GLY A 22 -14.60 18.94 8.42
C GLY A 22 -13.94 17.61 8.09
N VAL A 23 -14.14 17.11 6.88
CA VAL A 23 -13.25 16.10 6.30
C VAL A 23 -11.94 16.82 6.03
N THR A 24 -11.07 16.91 7.04
CA THR A 24 -9.75 17.53 6.87
C THR A 24 -8.91 16.62 5.99
N ALA A 25 -8.25 17.21 4.99
CA ALA A 25 -7.35 16.56 4.03
C ALA A 25 -6.07 15.95 4.66
N GLN A 26 -6.08 15.69 5.97
CA GLN A 26 -4.95 15.21 6.77
C GLN A 26 -4.83 13.68 6.81
N ASN A 27 -5.87 12.94 6.38
CA ASN A 27 -5.89 11.47 6.42
C ASN A 27 -5.40 10.79 5.13
N LEU A 28 -5.09 11.54 4.07
CA LEU A 28 -4.65 10.97 2.79
C LEU A 28 -3.33 10.19 2.90
N PRO A 29 -2.27 10.66 3.60
CA PRO A 29 -1.01 9.91 3.69
C PRO A 29 -1.18 8.58 4.43
N VAL A 30 -1.96 8.57 5.52
CA VAL A 30 -2.22 7.37 6.33
C VAL A 30 -3.07 6.35 5.55
N ALA A 31 -4.08 6.82 4.81
CA ALA A 31 -4.90 5.96 3.97
C ALA A 31 -4.09 5.35 2.81
N MET A 32 -3.14 6.10 2.23
CA MET A 32 -2.27 5.59 1.17
C MET A 32 -1.27 4.56 1.68
N GLU A 33 -0.69 4.76 2.87
CA GLU A 33 0.14 3.76 3.54
C GLU A 33 -0.66 2.48 3.83
N ALA A 34 -1.90 2.60 4.32
CA ALA A 34 -2.78 1.45 4.56
C ALA A 34 -3.16 0.71 3.26
N MET A 35 -3.30 1.39 2.13
CA MET A 35 -3.51 0.71 0.84
C MET A 35 -2.24 0.02 0.36
N ARG A 36 -1.08 0.65 0.55
CA ARG A 36 0.23 0.14 0.12
C ARG A 36 0.64 -1.10 0.90
N GLY A 37 0.43 -1.15 2.22
CA GLY A 37 0.94 -2.24 3.06
C GLY A 37 2.45 -2.41 3.00
N HIS A 38 2.94 -3.53 3.55
CA HIS A 38 4.36 -3.84 3.72
C HIS A 38 4.84 -5.05 2.92
N HIS A 39 3.94 -5.92 2.46
CA HIS A 39 4.28 -7.07 1.63
C HIS A 39 3.22 -7.30 0.57
N TRP A 40 3.66 -7.63 -0.64
CA TRP A 40 2.81 -7.93 -1.76
C TRP A 40 3.17 -9.32 -2.27
N HIS A 41 2.15 -10.17 -2.40
CA HIS A 41 2.26 -11.45 -3.09
C HIS A 41 1.37 -11.41 -4.32
N GLY A 42 1.91 -11.73 -5.48
CA GLY A 42 1.13 -11.64 -6.70
C GLY A 42 1.62 -12.54 -7.81
N GLY A 43 0.90 -12.45 -8.92
CA GLY A 43 1.16 -13.25 -10.10
C GLY A 43 0.91 -12.48 -11.38
N GLU A 44 1.56 -12.95 -12.42
CA GLU A 44 1.39 -12.51 -13.80
C GLU A 44 0.88 -13.69 -14.64
N CYS A 45 0.59 -13.44 -15.92
CA CYS A 45 0.15 -14.50 -16.81
C CYS A 45 1.15 -15.65 -16.89
N CYS A 46 0.65 -16.80 -17.35
CA CYS A 46 1.45 -17.98 -17.67
C CYS A 46 2.16 -18.64 -16.48
N GLY A 47 1.72 -18.37 -15.23
CA GLY A 47 2.22 -19.05 -14.03
C GLY A 47 3.42 -18.39 -13.36
N TRP A 48 3.71 -17.12 -13.69
CA TRP A 48 4.70 -16.32 -12.97
C TRP A 48 4.12 -15.84 -11.64
N THR A 49 4.93 -15.92 -10.58
CA THR A 49 4.57 -15.44 -9.25
C THR A 49 5.68 -14.58 -8.67
N TRP A 50 5.37 -13.78 -7.67
CA TRP A 50 6.34 -12.90 -7.04
C TRP A 50 5.95 -12.51 -5.62
N ASP A 51 6.96 -12.15 -4.84
CA ASP A 51 6.86 -11.77 -3.43
C ASP A 51 7.74 -10.56 -3.19
N TRP A 52 7.14 -9.41 -2.83
CA TRP A 52 7.85 -8.14 -2.65
C TRP A 52 7.60 -7.56 -1.26
N VAL A 53 8.67 -7.15 -0.59
CA VAL A 53 8.63 -6.61 0.77
C VAL A 53 9.12 -5.17 0.75
N GLN A 54 8.38 -4.29 1.43
CA GLN A 54 8.73 -2.89 1.56
C GLN A 54 10.07 -2.76 2.28
N GLN A 55 10.96 -1.96 1.71
CA GLN A 55 12.24 -1.62 2.31
C GLN A 55 12.13 -0.27 3.02
N SER A 56 11.59 0.73 2.32
CA SER A 56 11.35 2.07 2.86
C SER A 56 10.43 2.86 1.94
N GLY A 57 9.44 3.56 2.50
CA GLY A 57 8.53 4.41 1.72
C GLY A 57 7.97 3.68 0.48
N PRO A 58 8.12 4.21 -0.74
CA PRO A 58 7.59 3.54 -1.93
C PRO A 58 8.46 2.39 -2.47
N SER A 59 9.60 2.12 -1.85
CA SER A 59 10.61 1.19 -2.33
C SER A 59 10.41 -0.21 -1.76
N PHE A 60 10.43 -1.20 -2.64
CA PHE A 60 10.26 -2.61 -2.37
C PHE A 60 11.40 -3.40 -3.00
N SER A 61 11.69 -4.56 -2.44
CA SER A 61 12.55 -5.57 -3.03
C SER A 61 11.91 -6.94 -2.87
N GLY A 62 12.28 -7.89 -3.71
CA GLY A 62 11.57 -9.15 -3.69
C GLY A 62 12.08 -10.16 -4.68
N THR A 63 11.28 -11.21 -4.87
CA THR A 63 11.62 -12.34 -5.72
C THR A 63 10.56 -12.53 -6.78
N PHE A 64 11.00 -12.94 -7.96
CA PHE A 64 10.18 -13.37 -9.08
C PHE A 64 10.42 -14.85 -9.34
N ARG A 65 9.37 -15.63 -9.47
CA ARG A 65 9.45 -17.05 -9.78
C ARG A 65 8.78 -17.31 -11.12
N ASN A 66 9.52 -17.94 -12.02
CA ASN A 66 8.97 -18.40 -13.29
C ASN A 66 8.23 -19.74 -13.12
N PRO A 67 7.41 -20.15 -14.10
CA PRO A 67 6.66 -21.40 -14.04
C PRO A 67 7.54 -22.65 -13.93
N ASN A 68 8.81 -22.55 -14.33
CA ASN A 68 9.80 -23.61 -14.23
C ASN A 68 10.50 -23.66 -12.86
N GLY A 69 10.06 -22.82 -11.91
CA GLY A 69 10.58 -22.79 -10.54
C GLY A 69 11.86 -21.97 -10.34
N GLN A 70 12.41 -21.35 -11.39
CA GLN A 70 13.57 -20.46 -11.26
C GLN A 70 13.17 -19.19 -10.53
N GLN A 71 13.98 -18.80 -9.56
CA GLN A 71 13.79 -17.58 -8.78
C GLN A 71 14.80 -16.51 -9.21
N LEU A 72 14.30 -15.29 -9.39
CA LEU A 72 15.04 -14.09 -9.76
C LEU A 72 14.90 -13.07 -8.63
N GLN A 73 15.99 -12.39 -8.27
CA GLN A 73 15.95 -11.32 -7.28
C GLN A 73 15.67 -9.98 -7.97
N GLU A 74 14.78 -9.20 -7.39
CA GLU A 74 14.43 -7.85 -7.82
C GLU A 74 14.78 -6.86 -6.70
N PRO A 75 15.91 -6.15 -6.79
CA PRO A 75 16.36 -5.27 -5.72
C PRO A 75 15.68 -3.90 -5.72
N ASN A 76 15.06 -3.48 -6.83
CA ASN A 76 14.51 -2.14 -7.00
C ASN A 76 13.13 -2.17 -7.66
N ILE A 77 12.11 -2.05 -6.82
CA ILE A 77 10.70 -2.01 -7.19
C ILE A 77 10.12 -0.75 -6.56
N ILE A 78 9.56 0.15 -7.37
CA ILE A 78 8.92 1.38 -6.88
C ILE A 78 7.43 1.27 -7.10
N ILE A 79 6.65 1.37 -6.02
CA ILE A 79 5.19 1.42 -6.05
C ILE A 79 4.75 2.88 -5.89
N SER A 80 3.90 3.37 -6.77
CA SER A 80 3.31 4.71 -6.72
C SER A 80 1.80 4.57 -6.71
N ILE A 81 1.14 5.20 -5.73
CA ILE A 81 -0.32 5.15 -5.57
C ILE A 81 -0.85 6.56 -5.70
N SER A 82 -1.93 6.73 -6.45
CA SER A 82 -2.66 7.99 -6.59
C SER A 82 -4.16 7.70 -6.59
N GLY A 83 -4.84 8.05 -5.49
CA GLY A 83 -6.23 7.63 -5.28
C GLY A 83 -6.35 6.10 -5.27
N ASN A 84 -7.14 5.57 -6.21
CA ASN A 84 -7.35 4.13 -6.41
C ASN A 84 -6.51 3.54 -7.55
N GLN A 85 -5.56 4.32 -8.09
CA GLN A 85 -4.65 3.87 -9.13
C GLN A 85 -3.30 3.49 -8.53
N VAL A 86 -2.70 2.45 -9.08
CA VAL A 86 -1.35 2.02 -8.75
C VAL A 86 -0.51 1.90 -10.00
N GLN A 87 0.70 2.43 -9.92
CA GLN A 87 1.77 2.20 -10.87
C GLN A 87 2.94 1.53 -10.16
N ILE A 88 3.49 0.49 -10.76
CA ILE A 88 4.66 -0.22 -10.23
C ILE A 88 5.73 -0.19 -11.32
N VAL A 89 6.94 0.21 -10.95
CA VAL A 89 8.09 0.23 -11.86
C VAL A 89 9.15 -0.71 -11.33
N ARG A 90 9.48 -1.72 -12.14
CA ARG A 90 10.64 -2.58 -11.96
C ARG A 90 11.74 -2.11 -12.91
N ALA A 91 12.88 -1.71 -12.35
CA ALA A 91 14.00 -1.17 -13.11
C ALA A 91 14.78 -2.24 -13.91
N GLY A 92 14.41 -3.53 -13.81
CA GLY A 92 14.97 -4.57 -14.66
C GLY A 92 16.34 -5.08 -14.24
N GLY A 93 16.59 -5.18 -12.93
CA GLY A 93 17.83 -5.77 -12.39
C GLY A 93 17.98 -7.28 -12.65
N SER A 94 16.99 -7.94 -13.26
CA SER A 94 16.98 -9.37 -13.57
C SER A 94 16.71 -9.65 -15.06
N ALA A 95 16.91 -10.91 -15.46
CA ALA A 95 16.57 -11.43 -16.79
C ALA A 95 15.08 -11.27 -17.18
N ALA A 96 14.21 -10.93 -16.23
CA ALA A 96 12.82 -10.63 -16.53
C ALA A 96 12.65 -9.28 -17.26
N GLY A 97 13.65 -8.39 -17.20
CA GLY A 97 13.64 -7.08 -17.86
C GLY A 97 12.89 -6.01 -17.05
N GLY A 98 13.02 -4.75 -17.48
CA GLY A 98 12.26 -3.65 -16.88
C GLY A 98 10.77 -3.76 -17.23
N CYS A 99 9.91 -3.65 -16.23
CA CYS A 99 8.46 -3.80 -16.37
C CYS A 99 7.73 -2.65 -15.68
N THR A 100 6.65 -2.18 -16.31
CA THR A 100 5.71 -1.23 -15.72
C THR A 100 4.36 -1.90 -15.56
N TYR A 101 3.81 -1.83 -14.36
CA TYR A 101 2.50 -2.33 -14.00
C TYR A 101 1.60 -1.14 -13.76
N ASN A 102 0.42 -1.15 -14.38
CA ASN A 102 -0.61 -0.16 -14.13
C ASN A 102 -1.89 -0.89 -13.75
N GLY A 103 -2.60 -0.37 -12.77
CA GLY A 103 -3.79 -1.03 -12.27
C GLY A 103 -4.59 -0.20 -11.28
N THR A 104 -5.52 -0.88 -10.64
CA THR A 104 -6.28 -0.34 -9.53
C THR A 104 -5.88 -1.02 -8.22
N ILE A 105 -5.99 -0.28 -7.14
CA ILE A 105 -5.65 -0.73 -5.79
C ILE A 105 -6.82 -0.49 -4.85
N ARG A 106 -7.01 -1.45 -3.95
CA ARG A 106 -7.94 -1.40 -2.84
C ARG A 106 -7.21 -1.90 -1.59
N VAL A 107 -7.83 -1.75 -0.43
CA VAL A 107 -7.25 -2.33 0.79
C VAL A 107 -7.13 -3.84 0.61
N GLY A 108 -5.91 -4.35 0.74
CA GLY A 108 -5.60 -5.78 0.70
C GLY A 108 -5.43 -6.38 -0.70
N SER A 109 -5.64 -5.64 -1.79
CA SER A 109 -5.50 -6.18 -3.14
C SER A 109 -5.20 -5.11 -4.20
N ALA A 110 -4.54 -5.53 -5.28
CA ALA A 110 -4.37 -4.74 -6.47
C ALA A 110 -4.37 -5.62 -7.73
N GLU A 111 -4.80 -5.07 -8.85
CA GLU A 111 -4.87 -5.78 -10.12
C GLU A 111 -4.73 -4.83 -11.31
N GLY A 112 -4.32 -5.36 -12.46
CA GLY A 112 -4.28 -4.59 -13.69
C GLY A 112 -3.50 -5.27 -14.80
N THR A 113 -2.77 -4.46 -15.57
CA THR A 113 -1.94 -4.91 -16.69
C THR A 113 -0.50 -4.48 -16.52
N TYR A 114 0.42 -5.31 -17.00
CA TYR A 114 1.84 -5.00 -17.03
C TYR A 114 2.35 -4.97 -18.46
N ALA A 115 3.38 -4.17 -18.71
CA ALA A 115 4.13 -4.13 -19.96
C ALA A 115 5.61 -4.19 -19.62
N CYS A 116 6.33 -5.13 -20.25
CA CYS A 116 7.77 -5.27 -20.11
C CYS A 116 8.45 -4.95 -21.44
N ALA A 117 9.66 -4.40 -21.38
CA ALA A 117 10.41 -4.07 -22.60
C ALA A 117 10.58 -5.32 -23.50
N GLY A 118 10.07 -5.23 -24.73
CA GLY A 118 10.18 -6.31 -25.73
C GLY A 118 9.32 -7.56 -25.47
N LYS A 119 8.34 -7.49 -24.55
CA LYS A 119 7.44 -8.63 -24.24
C LYS A 119 5.97 -8.20 -24.33
N PRO A 120 5.06 -9.14 -24.64
CA PRO A 120 3.62 -8.84 -24.67
C PRO A 120 3.15 -8.40 -23.27
N ALA A 121 2.21 -7.46 -23.28
CA ALA A 121 1.53 -7.05 -22.07
C ALA A 121 0.60 -8.17 -21.57
N GLY A 122 0.39 -8.24 -20.25
CA GLY A 122 -0.43 -9.26 -19.62
C GLY A 122 -1.15 -8.75 -18.39
N ALA A 123 -2.10 -9.55 -17.90
CA ALA A 123 -2.78 -9.27 -16.64
C ALA A 123 -1.90 -9.65 -15.44
N TRP A 124 -2.09 -8.94 -14.32
CA TRP A 124 -1.51 -9.27 -13.03
C TRP A 124 -2.52 -9.01 -11.91
N ALA A 125 -2.34 -9.72 -10.80
CA ALA A 125 -3.09 -9.51 -9.57
C ALA A 125 -2.19 -9.76 -8.36
N ALA A 126 -2.52 -9.11 -7.24
CA ALA A 126 -1.74 -9.16 -6.03
C ALA A 126 -2.62 -9.07 -4.78
N THR A 127 -2.20 -9.78 -3.75
CA THR A 127 -2.66 -9.65 -2.36
C THR A 127 -1.66 -8.77 -1.61
N ILE A 128 -2.19 -7.85 -0.80
CA ILE A 128 -1.40 -6.86 -0.05
C ILE A 128 -1.54 -7.13 1.44
N TYR A 129 -0.42 -7.34 2.12
CA TYR A 129 -0.33 -7.59 3.55
C TYR A 129 0.18 -6.35 4.28
N GLN A 130 -0.52 -5.99 5.36
CA GLN A 130 -0.17 -4.84 6.22
C GLN A 130 1.03 -5.11 7.12
N THR A 131 1.44 -6.35 7.26
CA THR A 131 2.63 -6.74 8.02
C THR A 131 3.51 -7.56 7.09
N ALA A 132 4.82 -7.32 7.12
CA ALA A 132 5.75 -8.25 6.49
C ALA A 132 5.56 -9.64 7.13
N PRO A 133 5.58 -10.75 6.37
CA PRO A 133 5.47 -12.08 6.94
C PRO A 133 6.54 -12.28 8.01
N THR A 134 6.11 -12.69 9.20
CA THR A 134 7.06 -13.17 10.22
C THR A 134 7.68 -14.45 9.70
N ARG A 135 8.99 -14.39 9.44
CA ARG A 135 9.79 -15.51 8.97
C ARG A 135 9.99 -16.55 10.05
#